data_AF-A0A945WIK4-F1
#
_entry.id   AF-A0A945WIK4-F1
#
_cell.length_a   1.000
_cell.length_b   1.000
_cell.length_c   1.000
_cell.angle_alpha   90.00
_cell.angle_beta   90.00
_cell.angle_gamma   90.00
#
_symmetry.space_group_name_H-M   'P 1'
#
loop_
_entity.id
_entity.type
_entity.pdbx_description
1 polymer ?
#
loop_
_entity_poly.entity_id
_entity_poly.type
_entity_poly.pdbx_seq_one_letter_code
_entity_poly.pdbx_strand_id
1 'polypeptide(L)'
;MTSEVGNPFGYPYSSVVYIRATFANGVEATGSGTLIGPNDVLTAQHVVHDASAGGLAVSVEVSPGRDLAACPFICSSGYDIQIDHDNIVDTNGDGVLEDPSLIRHDYALIGLEYDVGSLAGTFGINRSGGSGEFNVTGYPGFAITDYNQPNMYQDAGTATHEDGTGRYIHDLNSLTVSPGYSGGPLWKLVNGSPELYGVISTVGASSDIDAYYDTLVTWMAENDALLGGQTIIGGSDADTLSGTPGRDTLSGGAGDDHLTARGPDLIFGNQGADVISLTSSTDTSQVFGGTGNDSINSWGGGDLLFGNAGDDYIFVQLNGTPSSEENFAFGGLGNDTIRAYLLDLSAFGGAGDDSIIGSTRNGGTAADYLIGGAGNDTISGDGGSDRIYGNQGDDLIFGSSPLDFATSSSNHNDTVYGGQGSDTIYYGDVVYGNLGNDVIHIRQGSDVYGGQGSDTFHFTNVSRTDTVNLYGNKGSDLFQFSDGHALQFVIHDFDSTADDRFQYESSSVYFDAMMSGISQDDSGNAVLNLSVFHSVGGTLTLIGVAANSVDPSWFTIDDVGL
;
A
#
# COMPACT_ATOMS: atom_id res chain seq x y z
N MET A 1 -14.14 -46.53 10.66
CA MET A 1 -13.87 -46.44 12.11
C MET A 1 -12.59 -45.67 12.25
N THR A 2 -12.65 -44.51 12.88
CA THR A 2 -11.50 -43.64 13.13
C THR A 2 -10.45 -44.40 13.94
N SER A 3 -9.20 -44.31 13.51
CA SER A 3 -8.06 -44.96 14.17
C SER A 3 -6.86 -44.03 14.16
N GLU A 4 -6.09 -44.08 15.25
CA GLU A 4 -4.81 -43.38 15.33
C GLU A 4 -3.83 -43.99 14.32
N VAL A 5 -3.08 -43.14 13.63
CA VAL A 5 -2.07 -43.56 12.66
C VAL A 5 -0.82 -43.99 13.42
N GLY A 6 -0.57 -45.30 13.47
CA GLY A 6 0.55 -45.85 14.25
C GLY A 6 1.95 -45.59 13.70
N ASN A 7 2.08 -45.05 12.49
CA ASN A 7 3.36 -44.61 11.91
C ASN A 7 3.15 -43.41 10.97
N PRO A 8 3.06 -42.18 11.52
CA PRO A 8 2.84 -40.97 10.72
C PRO A 8 4.07 -40.56 9.89
N PHE A 9 5.22 -41.23 10.05
CA PHE A 9 6.43 -40.98 9.27
C PHE A 9 6.47 -41.76 7.95
N GLY A 10 5.56 -42.73 7.78
CA GLY A 10 5.45 -43.51 6.55
C GLY A 10 4.52 -42.84 5.54
N TYR A 11 4.95 -42.71 4.29
CA TYR A 11 4.11 -42.25 3.20
C TYR A 11 2.89 -43.17 3.02
N PRO A 12 1.66 -42.66 2.88
CA PRO A 12 1.29 -41.26 2.61
C PRO A 12 1.17 -40.32 3.82
N TYR A 13 1.20 -40.84 5.04
CA TYR A 13 0.92 -40.09 6.26
C TYR A 13 1.98 -39.01 6.54
N SER A 14 3.22 -39.24 6.13
CA SER A 14 4.30 -38.25 6.22
C SER A 14 3.99 -36.93 5.50
N SER A 15 3.17 -36.99 4.45
CA SER A 15 2.73 -35.83 3.67
C SER A 15 1.53 -35.09 4.27
N VAL A 16 0.90 -35.63 5.32
CA VAL A 16 -0.21 -34.98 6.03
C VAL A 16 0.36 -34.08 7.11
N VAL A 17 -0.02 -32.80 7.07
CA VAL A 17 0.58 -31.78 7.93
C VAL A 17 -0.38 -31.33 9.03
N TYR A 18 0.17 -31.03 10.20
CA TYR A 18 -0.51 -30.29 11.25
C TYR A 18 -0.21 -28.81 11.07
N ILE A 19 -1.23 -27.96 11.16
CA ILE A 19 -1.13 -26.52 10.96
C ILE A 19 -1.52 -25.81 12.25
N ARG A 20 -0.71 -24.83 12.65
CA ARG A 20 -1.04 -23.86 13.70
C ARG A 20 -0.96 -22.45 13.13
N ALA A 21 -2.08 -21.73 13.13
CA ALA A 21 -2.17 -20.37 12.64
C ALA A 21 -2.39 -19.41 13.81
N THR A 22 -1.64 -18.32 13.84
CA THR A 22 -1.77 -17.25 14.84
C THR A 22 -2.25 -15.98 14.14
N PHE A 23 -3.31 -15.37 14.66
CA PHE A 23 -3.92 -14.15 14.09
C PHE A 23 -3.44 -12.88 14.82
N ALA A 24 -3.68 -11.71 14.22
CA ALA A 24 -3.19 -10.42 14.73
C ALA A 24 -3.67 -10.10 16.16
N ASN A 25 -4.85 -10.61 16.55
CA ASN A 25 -5.39 -10.48 17.91
C ASN A 25 -4.79 -11.47 18.93
N GLY A 26 -3.83 -12.32 18.51
CA GLY A 26 -3.18 -13.34 19.32
C GLY A 26 -3.96 -14.64 19.48
N VAL A 27 -5.11 -14.80 18.82
CA VAL A 27 -5.86 -16.08 18.79
C VAL A 27 -5.09 -17.08 17.94
N GLU A 28 -5.06 -18.34 18.38
CA GLU A 28 -4.51 -19.46 17.63
C GLU A 28 -5.61 -20.40 17.15
N ALA A 29 -5.54 -20.79 15.88
CA ALA A 29 -6.34 -21.86 15.30
C ALA A 29 -5.43 -23.03 14.89
N THR A 30 -6.00 -24.22 14.85
CA THR A 30 -5.26 -25.41 14.45
C THR A 30 -6.05 -26.22 13.44
N GLY A 31 -5.37 -26.76 12.45
CA GLY A 31 -5.97 -27.56 11.40
C GLY A 31 -5.02 -28.62 10.87
N SER A 32 -5.42 -29.19 9.76
CA SER A 32 -4.67 -30.17 8.98
C SER A 32 -4.38 -29.63 7.59
N GLY A 33 -3.50 -30.30 6.87
CA GLY A 33 -3.18 -29.97 5.48
C GLY A 33 -2.54 -31.15 4.77
N THR A 34 -2.09 -30.94 3.54
CA THR A 34 -1.29 -31.92 2.80
C THR A 34 -0.28 -31.28 1.88
N LEU A 35 0.91 -31.87 1.84
CA LEU A 35 1.94 -31.54 0.87
C LEU A 35 1.52 -32.02 -0.52
N ILE A 36 1.41 -31.09 -1.46
CA ILE A 36 1.02 -31.35 -2.87
C ILE A 36 2.17 -31.04 -3.86
N GLY A 37 3.26 -30.45 -3.39
CA GLY A 37 4.49 -30.21 -4.13
C GLY A 37 5.70 -30.04 -3.19
N PRO A 38 6.89 -29.74 -3.74
CA PRO A 38 8.13 -29.55 -2.98
C PRO A 38 7.97 -28.65 -1.76
N ASN A 39 7.28 -27.53 -1.91
CA ASN A 39 7.04 -26.58 -0.82
C ASN A 39 5.61 -26.05 -0.78
N ASP A 40 4.67 -26.84 -1.28
CA ASP A 40 3.26 -26.46 -1.39
C ASP A 40 2.41 -27.26 -0.43
N VAL A 41 1.64 -26.57 0.40
CA VAL A 41 0.66 -27.17 1.29
C VAL A 41 -0.72 -26.71 0.90
N LEU A 42 -1.63 -27.66 0.71
CA LEU A 42 -3.05 -27.40 0.58
C LEU A 42 -3.75 -27.58 1.91
N THR A 43 -4.57 -26.62 2.29
CA THR A 43 -5.41 -26.64 3.50
C THR A 43 -6.76 -25.96 3.23
N ALA A 44 -7.62 -25.85 4.23
CA ALA A 44 -8.88 -25.13 4.16
C ALA A 44 -8.65 -23.65 4.50
N GLN A 45 -9.38 -22.76 3.84
CA GLN A 45 -9.15 -21.32 3.96
C GLN A 45 -9.38 -20.80 5.37
N HIS A 46 -10.45 -21.27 6.02
CA HIS A 46 -10.78 -20.87 7.39
C HIS A 46 -9.75 -21.31 8.44
N VAL A 47 -8.77 -22.15 8.08
CA VAL A 47 -7.64 -22.49 8.99
C VAL A 47 -6.64 -21.32 9.08
N VAL A 48 -6.52 -20.51 8.01
CA VAL A 48 -5.50 -19.46 7.87
C VAL A 48 -6.07 -18.06 7.64
N HIS A 49 -7.39 -17.92 7.57
CA HIS A 49 -8.08 -16.64 7.42
C HIS A 49 -9.31 -16.57 8.33
N ASP A 50 -9.39 -15.50 9.13
CA ASP A 50 -10.54 -15.17 9.96
C ASP A 50 -10.73 -13.63 9.99
N ALA A 51 -11.77 -13.16 9.29
CA ALA A 51 -12.09 -11.73 9.21
C ALA A 51 -12.37 -11.10 10.60
N SER A 52 -12.86 -11.89 11.55
CA SER A 52 -13.11 -11.43 12.93
C SER A 52 -11.84 -11.31 13.77
N ALA A 53 -10.76 -11.98 13.35
CA ALA A 53 -9.45 -11.98 14.01
C ALA A 53 -8.40 -11.09 13.33
N GLY A 54 -8.81 -10.31 12.32
CA GLY A 54 -7.93 -9.39 11.58
C GLY A 54 -7.57 -9.84 10.17
N GLY A 55 -8.23 -10.87 9.62
CA GLY A 55 -8.01 -11.37 8.27
C GLY A 55 -7.08 -12.59 8.25
N LEU A 56 -6.06 -12.55 7.39
CA LEU A 56 -5.05 -13.62 7.29
C LEU A 56 -4.28 -13.81 8.61
N ALA A 57 -3.90 -15.05 8.88
CA ALA A 57 -2.99 -15.37 9.97
C ALA A 57 -1.65 -14.65 9.78
N VAL A 58 -1.12 -14.06 10.86
CA VAL A 58 0.18 -13.37 10.85
C VAL A 58 1.35 -14.33 11.02
N SER A 59 1.08 -15.59 11.38
CA SER A 59 2.06 -16.68 11.45
C SER A 59 1.36 -18.01 11.23
N VAL A 60 1.96 -18.87 10.40
CA VAL A 60 1.48 -20.24 10.17
C VAL A 60 2.64 -21.21 10.34
N GLU A 61 2.53 -22.13 11.30
CA GLU A 61 3.47 -23.23 11.48
C GLU A 61 2.92 -24.50 10.84
N VAL A 62 3.74 -25.16 10.02
CA VAL A 62 3.40 -26.40 9.32
C VAL A 62 4.30 -27.54 9.79
N SER A 63 3.70 -28.65 10.20
CA SER A 63 4.41 -29.81 10.74
C SER A 63 4.01 -31.11 10.02
N PRO A 64 4.76 -31.54 8.99
CA PRO A 64 4.48 -32.78 8.27
C PRO A 64 4.71 -34.02 9.13
N GLY A 65 3.79 -34.99 9.06
CA GLY A 65 3.90 -36.26 9.77
C GLY A 65 4.04 -36.14 11.29
N ARG A 66 3.62 -35.01 11.88
CA ARG A 66 3.76 -34.72 13.31
C ARG A 66 3.21 -35.87 14.16
N ASP A 67 3.96 -36.23 15.19
CA ASP A 67 3.59 -37.28 16.15
C ASP A 67 3.92 -36.80 17.55
N LEU A 68 2.91 -36.41 18.32
CA LEU A 68 3.11 -35.74 19.60
C LEU A 68 4.05 -34.53 19.44
N ALA A 69 5.07 -34.42 20.29
CA ALA A 69 6.07 -33.35 20.23
C ALA A 69 7.07 -33.51 19.06
N ALA A 70 7.07 -34.63 18.35
CA ALA A 70 8.04 -34.89 17.30
C ALA A 70 7.63 -34.18 15.99
N CYS A 71 8.54 -33.34 15.49
CA CYS A 71 8.61 -32.89 14.11
C CYS A 71 9.60 -33.82 13.37
N PRO A 72 9.16 -34.96 12.83
CA PRO A 72 10.04 -35.93 12.16
C PRO A 72 10.64 -35.39 10.86
N PHE A 73 9.95 -34.44 10.24
CA PHE A 73 10.40 -33.66 9.09
C PHE A 73 10.60 -32.20 9.54
N ILE A 74 11.17 -31.38 8.65
CA ILE A 74 11.36 -29.95 8.92
C ILE A 74 9.99 -29.31 9.19
N CYS A 75 9.79 -28.86 10.43
CA CYS A 75 8.70 -27.96 10.76
C CYS A 75 9.02 -26.61 10.15
N SER A 76 8.15 -26.13 9.26
CA SER A 76 8.39 -24.95 8.42
C SER A 76 7.33 -23.91 8.70
N SER A 77 7.72 -22.65 8.63
CA SER A 77 6.76 -21.55 8.59
C SER A 77 6.17 -21.45 7.18
N GLY A 78 4.88 -21.14 7.11
CA GLY A 78 4.24 -20.66 5.91
C GLY A 78 4.62 -19.20 5.71
N TYR A 79 5.24 -18.90 4.57
CA TYR A 79 5.72 -17.54 4.27
C TYR A 79 4.81 -16.81 3.28
N ASP A 80 4.03 -17.56 2.50
CA ASP A 80 3.03 -17.06 1.58
C ASP A 80 1.73 -17.84 1.78
N ILE A 81 0.60 -17.14 1.74
CA ILE A 81 -0.74 -17.71 1.93
C ILE A 81 -1.64 -17.17 0.84
N GLN A 82 -2.06 -18.05 -0.06
CA GLN A 82 -3.07 -17.72 -1.06
C GLN A 82 -4.44 -18.23 -0.61
N ILE A 83 -5.43 -17.35 -0.65
CA ILE A 83 -6.83 -17.65 -0.39
C ILE A 83 -7.67 -17.40 -1.64
N ASP A 84 -8.83 -18.06 -1.75
CA ASP A 84 -9.72 -17.93 -2.92
C ASP A 84 -10.75 -16.80 -2.73
N HIS A 85 -11.17 -16.53 -1.49
CA HIS A 85 -12.26 -15.57 -1.24
C HIS A 85 -12.28 -14.96 0.18
N ASP A 86 -12.33 -13.63 0.31
CA ASP A 86 -12.20 -12.92 1.59
C ASP A 86 -13.30 -13.18 2.66
N ASN A 87 -14.42 -13.84 2.30
CA ASN A 87 -15.59 -14.01 3.19
C ASN A 87 -15.90 -15.47 3.60
N ILE A 88 -14.90 -16.35 3.67
CA ILE A 88 -15.08 -17.69 4.24
C ILE A 88 -14.68 -17.65 5.71
N VAL A 89 -15.66 -17.75 6.61
CA VAL A 89 -15.45 -17.63 8.05
C VAL A 89 -16.24 -18.73 8.78
N ASP A 90 -15.56 -19.49 9.63
CA ASP A 90 -16.16 -20.31 10.69
C ASP A 90 -16.13 -19.49 11.99
N THR A 91 -17.18 -18.71 12.23
CA THR A 91 -17.21 -17.70 13.32
C THR A 91 -17.26 -18.32 14.72
N ASN A 92 -17.58 -19.62 14.83
CA ASN A 92 -17.84 -20.28 16.11
C ASN A 92 -16.84 -21.42 16.42
N GLY A 93 -15.97 -21.77 15.46
CA GLY A 93 -14.92 -22.78 15.60
C GLY A 93 -15.44 -24.20 15.75
N ASP A 94 -16.67 -24.48 15.31
CA ASP A 94 -17.29 -25.81 15.37
C ASP A 94 -16.98 -26.67 14.13
N GLY A 95 -16.22 -26.13 13.18
CA GLY A 95 -15.86 -26.81 11.94
C GLY A 95 -17.01 -26.83 10.94
N VAL A 96 -17.95 -25.88 11.02
CA VAL A 96 -19.08 -25.73 10.09
C VAL A 96 -19.15 -24.33 9.50
N LEU A 97 -19.10 -24.25 8.16
CA LEU A 97 -19.31 -22.98 7.45
C LEU A 97 -20.79 -22.57 7.48
N GLU A 98 -21.05 -21.29 7.77
CA GLU A 98 -22.42 -20.74 7.85
C GLU A 98 -23.15 -20.75 6.49
N ASP A 99 -22.41 -20.63 5.37
CA ASP A 99 -22.94 -20.72 4.00
C ASP A 99 -22.34 -21.92 3.24
N PRO A 100 -23.10 -23.00 3.03
CA PRO A 100 -22.66 -24.17 2.28
C PRO A 100 -22.24 -23.88 0.82
N SER A 101 -22.68 -22.76 0.23
CA SER A 101 -22.27 -22.37 -1.12
C SER A 101 -20.82 -21.89 -1.20
N LEU A 102 -20.18 -21.61 -0.05
CA LEU A 102 -18.78 -21.20 0.08
C LEU A 102 -17.82 -22.38 0.27
N ILE A 103 -18.31 -23.59 0.57
CA ILE A 103 -17.48 -24.80 0.72
C ILE A 103 -16.58 -25.01 -0.51
N ARG A 104 -17.09 -24.71 -1.70
CA ARG A 104 -16.34 -24.79 -2.96
C ARG A 104 -15.13 -23.85 -3.04
N HIS A 105 -15.04 -22.83 -2.20
CA HIS A 105 -13.94 -21.86 -2.16
C HIS A 105 -13.06 -22.03 -0.92
N ASP A 106 -13.41 -22.96 -0.03
CA ASP A 106 -12.74 -23.12 1.26
C ASP A 106 -11.45 -23.95 1.16
N TYR A 107 -10.54 -23.47 0.32
CA TYR A 107 -9.18 -23.96 0.23
C TYR A 107 -8.20 -22.78 0.32
N ALA A 108 -7.01 -23.08 0.80
CA ALA A 108 -5.88 -22.16 0.80
C ALA A 108 -4.60 -22.91 0.49
N LEU A 109 -3.68 -22.21 -0.17
CA LEU A 109 -2.33 -22.66 -0.41
C LEU A 109 -1.39 -21.97 0.57
N ILE A 110 -0.45 -22.72 1.11
CA ILE A 110 0.62 -22.21 1.95
C ILE A 110 1.96 -22.57 1.29
N GLY A 111 2.76 -21.56 1.01
CA GLY A 111 4.13 -21.71 0.53
C GLY A 111 5.08 -21.93 1.70
N LEU A 112 5.91 -22.98 1.61
CA LEU A 112 6.92 -23.31 2.61
C LEU A 112 8.30 -22.82 2.17
N GLU A 113 9.09 -22.35 3.12
CA GLU A 113 10.44 -21.82 2.86
C GLU A 113 11.41 -22.91 2.35
N TYR A 114 11.12 -24.18 2.65
CA TYR A 114 11.98 -25.32 2.34
C TYR A 114 11.26 -26.35 1.47
N ASP A 115 12.03 -27.10 0.68
CA ASP A 115 11.55 -28.30 -0.02
C ASP A 115 11.34 -29.45 1.00
N VAL A 116 10.19 -29.41 1.67
CA VAL A 116 9.80 -30.44 2.63
C VAL A 116 9.11 -31.62 1.93
N GLY A 117 8.46 -31.37 0.79
CA GLY A 117 7.78 -32.35 -0.05
C GLY A 117 8.71 -33.44 -0.58
N SER A 118 9.94 -33.10 -0.99
CA SER A 118 10.92 -34.10 -1.43
C SER A 118 11.38 -35.04 -0.31
N LEU A 119 11.26 -34.62 0.96
CA LEU A 119 11.62 -35.43 2.13
C LEU A 119 10.45 -36.26 2.65
N ALA A 120 9.28 -35.64 2.75
CA ALA A 120 8.07 -36.25 3.33
C ALA A 120 7.21 -36.99 2.30
N GLY A 121 7.42 -36.75 1.01
CA GLY A 121 6.54 -37.17 -0.09
C GLY A 121 5.43 -36.16 -0.35
N THR A 122 4.79 -36.25 -1.51
CA THR A 122 3.69 -35.36 -1.93
C THR A 122 2.53 -36.16 -2.50
N PHE A 123 1.30 -35.69 -2.27
CA PHE A 123 0.12 -36.28 -2.90
C PHE A 123 0.01 -35.86 -4.37
N GLY A 124 -0.40 -36.80 -5.22
CA GLY A 124 -0.87 -36.44 -6.57
C GLY A 124 -2.23 -35.73 -6.49
N ILE A 125 -2.47 -34.76 -7.37
CA ILE A 125 -3.75 -34.03 -7.47
C ILE A 125 -4.59 -34.70 -8.55
N ASN A 126 -5.75 -35.25 -8.18
CA ASN A 126 -6.61 -35.94 -9.11
C ASN A 126 -7.63 -35.02 -9.79
N ARG A 127 -7.81 -35.20 -11.12
CA ARG A 127 -8.69 -34.38 -11.98
C ARG A 127 -10.01 -35.04 -12.37
N SER A 128 -10.33 -36.23 -11.87
CA SER A 128 -11.45 -36.98 -12.43
C SER A 128 -12.80 -36.71 -11.77
N GLY A 129 -12.83 -35.93 -10.69
CA GLY A 129 -13.91 -36.01 -9.70
C GLY A 129 -14.15 -37.47 -9.27
N GLY A 130 -15.12 -37.71 -8.40
CA GLY A 130 -15.66 -39.06 -8.28
C GLY A 130 -16.26 -39.40 -6.93
N SER A 131 -17.37 -40.12 -6.98
CA SER A 131 -17.94 -40.81 -5.83
C SER A 131 -17.21 -42.12 -5.58
N GLY A 132 -17.13 -42.56 -4.33
CA GLY A 132 -16.51 -43.84 -4.00
C GLY A 132 -16.00 -43.92 -2.57
N GLU A 133 -15.16 -44.92 -2.29
CA GLU A 133 -14.46 -45.06 -1.02
C GLU A 133 -13.22 -44.16 -1.01
N PHE A 134 -13.10 -43.40 0.08
CA PHE A 134 -12.03 -42.46 0.36
C PHE A 134 -11.50 -42.66 1.78
N ASN A 135 -10.28 -42.20 1.98
CA ASN A 135 -9.67 -42.01 3.28
C ASN A 135 -9.69 -40.52 3.61
N VAL A 136 -9.88 -40.22 4.89
CA VAL A 136 -9.63 -38.90 5.48
C VAL A 136 -8.53 -39.06 6.49
N THR A 137 -7.61 -38.12 6.53
CA THR A 137 -6.50 -38.12 7.49
C THR A 137 -6.28 -36.71 8.01
N GLY A 138 -5.91 -36.57 9.28
CA GLY A 138 -5.67 -35.27 9.88
C GLY A 138 -5.46 -35.34 11.39
N TYR A 139 -5.55 -34.18 12.03
CA TYR A 139 -5.26 -33.96 13.45
C TYR A 139 -6.51 -33.44 14.17
N PRO A 140 -7.47 -34.32 14.51
CA PRO A 140 -8.69 -33.90 15.17
C PRO A 140 -8.46 -33.28 16.54
N GLY A 141 -9.13 -32.17 16.81
CA GLY A 141 -9.12 -31.47 18.09
C GLY A 141 -9.55 -32.33 19.29
N PHE A 142 -10.43 -33.33 19.11
CA PHE A 142 -10.80 -34.23 20.21
C PHE A 142 -9.63 -35.08 20.72
N ALA A 143 -8.62 -35.32 19.87
CA ALA A 143 -7.42 -36.09 20.20
C ALA A 143 -6.27 -35.19 20.67
N ILE A 144 -6.44 -33.86 20.63
CA ILE A 144 -5.45 -32.90 21.07
C ILE A 144 -5.72 -32.57 22.54
N THR A 145 -4.92 -33.16 23.43
CA THR A 145 -4.90 -32.80 24.86
C THR A 145 -3.86 -31.73 25.19
N ASP A 146 -2.88 -31.55 24.29
CA ASP A 146 -1.86 -30.51 24.27
C ASP A 146 -1.64 -30.13 22.80
N TYR A 147 -1.88 -28.87 22.43
CA TYR A 147 -1.72 -28.38 21.05
C TYR A 147 -0.28 -28.54 20.54
N ASN A 148 0.71 -28.67 21.44
CA ASN A 148 2.10 -28.96 21.07
C ASN A 148 2.37 -30.44 20.79
N GLN A 149 1.41 -31.32 21.09
CA GLN A 149 1.56 -32.76 20.98
C GLN A 149 0.33 -33.42 20.31
N PRO A 150 -0.02 -33.04 19.07
CA PRO A 150 -1.17 -33.61 18.38
C PRO A 150 -0.85 -35.02 17.86
N ASN A 151 -1.88 -35.86 17.79
CA ASN A 151 -1.81 -37.19 17.19
C ASN A 151 -2.59 -37.20 15.87
N MET A 152 -2.06 -37.92 14.88
CA MET A 152 -2.71 -38.09 13.58
C MET A 152 -3.71 -39.24 13.62
N TYR A 153 -4.88 -39.02 13.03
CA TYR A 153 -5.94 -40.00 12.89
C TYR A 153 -6.35 -40.14 11.43
N GLN A 154 -6.88 -41.32 11.09
CA GLN A 154 -7.49 -41.60 9.81
C GLN A 154 -8.85 -42.28 9.97
N ASP A 155 -9.71 -42.07 8.99
CA ASP A 155 -10.95 -42.82 8.80
C ASP A 155 -11.15 -43.14 7.31
N ALA A 156 -11.95 -44.16 7.02
CA ALA A 156 -12.28 -44.55 5.66
C ALA A 156 -13.78 -44.74 5.52
N GLY A 157 -14.33 -44.29 4.40
CA GLY A 157 -15.77 -44.29 4.14
C GLY A 157 -16.08 -43.83 2.73
N THR A 158 -17.37 -43.76 2.42
CA THR A 158 -17.86 -43.35 1.11
C THR A 158 -18.15 -41.86 1.06
N ALA A 159 -17.85 -41.23 -0.07
CA ALA A 159 -18.25 -39.86 -0.38
C ALA A 159 -18.90 -39.79 -1.77
N THR A 160 -19.79 -38.82 -1.96
CA THR A 160 -20.50 -38.57 -3.22
C THR A 160 -20.02 -37.26 -3.83
N HIS A 161 -19.66 -37.31 -5.12
CA HIS A 161 -19.36 -36.13 -5.92
C HIS A 161 -20.68 -35.58 -6.49
N GLU A 162 -20.95 -34.28 -6.32
CA GLU A 162 -22.14 -33.65 -6.90
C GLU A 162 -21.88 -33.28 -8.37
N ASP A 163 -22.53 -33.98 -9.31
CA ASP A 163 -22.47 -33.62 -10.73
C ASP A 163 -23.63 -32.67 -11.09
N GLY A 164 -23.33 -31.36 -11.18
CA GLY A 164 -24.17 -30.45 -11.97
C GLY A 164 -24.55 -29.11 -11.35
N THR A 165 -24.28 -28.85 -10.06
CA THR A 165 -24.58 -27.53 -9.46
C THR A 165 -23.61 -27.02 -8.40
N GLY A 166 -22.73 -27.84 -7.81
CA GLY A 166 -21.85 -27.42 -6.70
C GLY A 166 -20.53 -28.19 -6.66
N ARG A 167 -19.43 -27.46 -6.76
CA ARG A 167 -18.04 -27.96 -6.81
C ARG A 167 -17.53 -28.39 -5.42
N TYR A 168 -18.14 -29.43 -4.84
CA TYR A 168 -17.73 -30.00 -3.55
C TYR A 168 -18.09 -31.49 -3.46
N ILE A 169 -17.34 -32.22 -2.63
CA ILE A 169 -17.59 -33.63 -2.30
C ILE A 169 -18.35 -33.69 -0.98
N HIS A 170 -19.47 -34.41 -0.95
CA HIS A 170 -20.38 -34.45 0.20
C HIS A 170 -20.74 -35.90 0.57
N ASP A 171 -21.71 -36.06 1.48
CA ASP A 171 -22.11 -37.36 2.04
C ASP A 171 -20.99 -38.11 2.77
N LEU A 172 -20.11 -37.38 3.46
CA LEU A 172 -19.10 -37.97 4.36
C LEU A 172 -19.72 -38.64 5.61
N ASN A 173 -21.00 -39.02 5.59
CA ASN A 173 -21.78 -39.55 6.73
C ASN A 173 -21.24 -40.88 7.29
N SER A 174 -20.37 -41.57 6.53
CA SER A 174 -19.66 -42.77 6.98
C SER A 174 -18.25 -42.49 7.49
N LEU A 175 -17.76 -41.25 7.35
CA LEU A 175 -16.49 -40.75 7.82
C LEU A 175 -16.70 -39.93 9.08
N THR A 176 -15.86 -40.15 10.08
CA THR A 176 -15.88 -39.37 11.31
C THR A 176 -14.96 -38.16 11.14
N VAL A 177 -15.55 -37.02 10.76
CA VAL A 177 -14.85 -35.73 10.64
C VAL A 177 -15.27 -34.85 11.82
N SER A 178 -14.32 -34.16 12.43
CA SER A 178 -14.50 -33.26 13.59
C SER A 178 -13.60 -32.04 13.45
N PRO A 179 -13.77 -30.97 14.25
CA PRO A 179 -12.83 -29.85 14.31
C PRO A 179 -11.37 -30.34 14.40
N GLY A 180 -10.47 -29.66 13.70
CA GLY A 180 -9.05 -30.04 13.53
C GLY A 180 -8.75 -30.91 12.30
N TYR A 181 -9.74 -31.62 11.74
CA TYR A 181 -9.59 -32.22 10.39
C TYR A 181 -9.67 -31.21 9.26
N SER A 182 -10.15 -29.98 9.52
CA SER A 182 -10.19 -28.89 8.56
C SER A 182 -8.85 -28.75 7.83
N GLY A 183 -8.88 -28.76 6.51
CA GLY A 183 -7.72 -28.75 5.62
C GLY A 183 -7.09 -30.11 5.33
N GLY A 184 -7.47 -31.17 6.06
CA GLY A 184 -6.93 -32.50 5.86
C GLY A 184 -7.32 -33.12 4.51
N PRO A 185 -6.53 -34.08 3.98
CA PRO A 185 -6.78 -34.66 2.67
C PRO A 185 -7.95 -35.64 2.68
N LEU A 186 -8.81 -35.52 1.67
CA LEU A 186 -9.71 -36.58 1.21
C LEU A 186 -9.06 -37.28 0.02
N TRP A 187 -8.69 -38.57 0.16
CA TRP A 187 -7.79 -39.22 -0.79
C TRP A 187 -8.04 -40.72 -0.97
N LYS A 188 -7.52 -41.30 -2.05
CA LYS A 188 -7.52 -42.76 -2.27
C LYS A 188 -6.30 -43.21 -3.07
N LEU A 189 -6.02 -44.51 -3.05
CA LEU A 189 -4.95 -45.09 -3.86
C LEU A 189 -5.42 -45.29 -5.31
N VAL A 190 -4.69 -44.70 -6.26
CA VAL A 190 -4.84 -44.94 -7.70
C VAL A 190 -3.55 -45.58 -8.20
N ASN A 191 -3.64 -46.82 -8.68
CA ASN A 191 -2.48 -47.62 -9.09
C ASN A 191 -1.37 -47.71 -8.03
N GLY A 192 -1.74 -47.69 -6.74
CA GLY A 192 -0.81 -47.77 -5.61
C GLY A 192 -0.21 -46.44 -5.16
N SER A 193 -0.53 -45.33 -5.85
CA SER A 193 -0.13 -43.97 -5.44
C SER A 193 -1.30 -43.25 -4.77
N PRO A 194 -1.09 -42.52 -3.67
CA PRO A 194 -2.13 -41.75 -3.02
C PRO A 194 -2.44 -40.49 -3.86
N GLU A 195 -3.71 -40.34 -4.21
CA GLU A 195 -4.21 -39.23 -5.00
C GLU A 195 -5.23 -38.46 -4.17
N LEU A 196 -5.05 -37.15 -4.09
CA LEU A 196 -5.94 -36.20 -3.44
C LEU A 196 -7.15 -35.94 -4.34
N TYR A 197 -8.33 -35.87 -3.72
CA TYR A 197 -9.60 -35.56 -4.38
C TYR A 197 -10.28 -34.33 -3.77
N GLY A 198 -9.95 -34.00 -2.52
CA GLY A 198 -10.60 -32.91 -1.83
C GLY A 198 -9.85 -32.48 -0.58
N VAL A 199 -10.17 -31.28 -0.12
CA VAL A 199 -9.74 -30.73 1.16
C VAL A 199 -10.93 -30.72 2.10
N ILE A 200 -10.80 -31.34 3.28
CA ILE A 200 -11.86 -31.31 4.29
C ILE A 200 -12.12 -29.86 4.69
N SER A 201 -13.33 -29.37 4.45
CA SER A 201 -13.72 -27.99 4.75
C SER A 201 -14.55 -27.97 6.03
N THR A 202 -15.71 -28.63 6.01
CA THR A 202 -16.68 -28.65 7.11
C THR A 202 -17.03 -30.09 7.47
N VAL A 203 -17.66 -30.28 8.63
CA VAL A 203 -18.33 -31.54 8.95
C VAL A 203 -19.26 -31.95 7.79
N GLY A 204 -18.97 -33.10 7.17
CA GLY A 204 -19.81 -33.68 6.13
C GLY A 204 -19.45 -33.29 4.68
N ALA A 205 -18.53 -32.35 4.45
CA ALA A 205 -18.16 -31.93 3.10
C ALA A 205 -16.68 -31.52 2.94
N SER A 206 -16.23 -31.58 1.70
CA SER A 206 -14.87 -31.29 1.25
C SER A 206 -14.92 -30.42 0.01
N SER A 207 -14.04 -29.43 -0.09
CA SER A 207 -13.83 -28.68 -1.34
C SER A 207 -13.28 -29.62 -2.41
N ASP A 208 -13.80 -29.53 -3.63
CA ASP A 208 -13.36 -30.35 -4.77
C ASP A 208 -12.20 -29.68 -5.50
N ILE A 209 -11.03 -30.32 -5.49
CA ILE A 209 -9.79 -29.75 -6.05
C ILE A 209 -9.77 -29.76 -7.59
N ASP A 210 -10.56 -30.61 -8.26
CA ASP A 210 -10.56 -30.68 -9.72
C ASP A 210 -10.99 -29.34 -10.32
N ALA A 211 -11.94 -28.67 -9.68
CA ALA A 211 -12.45 -27.38 -10.11
C ALA A 211 -11.40 -26.26 -10.15
N TYR A 212 -10.27 -26.42 -9.46
CA TYR A 212 -9.22 -25.40 -9.29
C TYR A 212 -7.84 -25.91 -9.69
N TYR A 213 -7.76 -27.07 -10.35
CA TYR A 213 -6.50 -27.72 -10.72
C TYR A 213 -5.53 -26.77 -11.43
N ASP A 214 -6.00 -26.01 -12.42
CA ASP A 214 -5.15 -25.11 -13.21
C ASP A 214 -4.60 -23.95 -12.35
N THR A 215 -5.39 -23.44 -11.39
CA THR A 215 -4.95 -22.41 -10.43
C THR A 215 -3.88 -22.99 -9.50
N LEU A 216 -4.15 -24.16 -8.90
CA LEU A 216 -3.24 -24.84 -7.98
C LEU A 216 -1.87 -25.07 -8.65
N VAL A 217 -1.86 -25.67 -9.84
CA VAL A 217 -0.59 -25.99 -10.53
C VAL A 217 0.18 -24.74 -10.96
N THR A 218 -0.52 -23.67 -11.34
CA THR A 218 0.15 -22.40 -11.72
C THR A 218 0.83 -21.79 -10.49
N TRP A 219 0.10 -21.67 -9.38
CA TRP A 219 0.66 -21.12 -8.14
C TRP A 219 1.79 -22.00 -7.59
N MET A 220 1.64 -23.33 -7.59
CA MET A 220 2.70 -24.24 -7.16
C MET A 220 3.97 -24.06 -7.98
N ALA A 221 3.86 -23.91 -9.30
CA ALA A 221 5.02 -23.68 -10.16
C ALA A 221 5.71 -22.33 -9.89
N GLU A 222 4.93 -21.30 -9.53
CA GLU A 222 5.45 -20.00 -9.13
C GLU A 222 6.13 -20.07 -7.74
N ASN A 223 5.52 -20.74 -6.77
CA ASN A 223 6.05 -20.95 -5.42
C ASN A 223 7.30 -21.85 -5.41
N ASP A 224 7.31 -22.92 -6.21
CA ASP A 224 8.46 -23.80 -6.40
C ASP A 224 9.66 -23.05 -6.99
N ALA A 225 9.42 -22.05 -7.84
CA ALA A 225 10.48 -21.23 -8.42
C ALA A 225 11.20 -20.35 -7.39
N LEU A 226 10.59 -20.14 -6.22
CA LEU A 226 11.13 -19.36 -5.11
C LEU A 226 12.04 -20.19 -4.18
N LEU A 227 12.06 -21.52 -4.33
CA LEU A 227 12.95 -22.41 -3.59
C LEU A 227 14.42 -22.20 -3.96
N GLY A 228 15.30 -22.41 -2.98
CA GLY A 228 16.75 -22.32 -3.17
C GLY A 228 17.35 -20.98 -2.82
N GLY A 229 16.60 -20.13 -2.10
CA GLY A 229 17.09 -18.94 -1.43
C GLY A 229 18.36 -19.18 -0.60
N GLN A 230 19.27 -18.23 -0.62
CA GLN A 230 20.59 -18.29 -0.01
C GLN A 230 20.80 -17.12 0.93
N THR A 231 21.56 -17.36 2.00
CA THR A 231 22.16 -16.28 2.78
C THR A 231 23.56 -16.01 2.25
N ILE A 232 23.76 -14.84 1.66
CA ILE A 232 25.03 -14.41 1.06
C ILE A 232 25.54 -13.20 1.85
N ILE A 233 26.70 -13.33 2.48
CA ILE A 233 27.26 -12.31 3.38
C ILE A 233 28.67 -11.96 2.90
N GLY A 234 28.90 -10.68 2.62
CA GLY A 234 30.21 -10.10 2.35
C GLY A 234 31.00 -9.83 3.63
N GLY A 235 32.22 -9.37 3.45
CA GLY A 235 33.21 -9.09 4.49
C GLY A 235 33.28 -7.60 4.83
N SER A 236 34.51 -7.10 4.94
CA SER A 236 34.81 -5.70 5.26
C SER A 236 35.50 -4.96 4.12
N ASP A 237 35.64 -5.63 2.97
CA ASP A 237 36.23 -5.09 1.75
C ASP A 237 35.09 -4.93 0.74
N ALA A 238 35.28 -4.14 -0.32
CA ALA A 238 34.31 -4.03 -1.40
C ALA A 238 34.03 -5.39 -2.06
N ASP A 239 32.82 -5.90 -1.89
CA ASP A 239 32.37 -7.19 -2.37
C ASP A 239 31.45 -7.10 -3.59
N THR A 240 31.27 -8.23 -4.27
CA THR A 240 30.28 -8.36 -5.34
C THR A 240 29.44 -9.59 -5.08
N LEU A 241 28.18 -9.38 -4.73
CA LEU A 241 27.24 -10.41 -4.31
C LEU A 241 26.13 -10.55 -5.35
N SER A 242 25.76 -11.78 -5.67
CA SER A 242 24.66 -12.08 -6.59
C SER A 242 23.75 -13.14 -6.01
N GLY A 243 22.48 -12.80 -5.85
CA GLY A 243 21.41 -13.73 -5.54
C GLY A 243 21.13 -14.70 -6.68
N THR A 244 20.48 -15.80 -6.33
CA THR A 244 19.71 -16.68 -7.21
C THR A 244 18.36 -16.04 -7.55
N PRO A 245 17.47 -16.71 -8.32
CA PRO A 245 16.08 -16.30 -8.46
C PRO A 245 15.16 -16.62 -7.26
N GLY A 246 15.65 -17.37 -6.26
CA GLY A 246 14.90 -17.71 -5.05
C GLY A 246 14.95 -16.60 -4.02
N ARG A 247 14.25 -16.75 -2.88
CA ARG A 247 14.23 -15.72 -1.82
C ARG A 247 15.55 -15.65 -1.07
N ASP A 248 16.45 -14.78 -1.48
CA ASP A 248 17.77 -14.64 -0.89
C ASP A 248 17.80 -13.60 0.25
N THR A 249 18.76 -13.76 1.15
CA THR A 249 19.19 -12.70 2.07
C THR A 249 20.62 -12.30 1.71
N LEU A 250 20.80 -11.07 1.24
CA LEU A 250 22.12 -10.53 0.90
C LEU A 250 22.54 -9.48 1.94
N SER A 251 23.79 -9.54 2.38
CA SER A 251 24.39 -8.55 3.26
C SER A 251 25.77 -8.16 2.74
N GLY A 252 25.97 -6.91 2.34
CA GLY A 252 27.25 -6.37 1.86
C GLY A 252 28.32 -6.43 2.95
N GLY A 253 28.07 -5.73 4.06
CA GLY A 253 28.94 -5.77 5.24
C GLY A 253 29.61 -4.43 5.48
N ALA A 254 30.92 -4.32 5.30
CA ALA A 254 31.56 -3.02 5.27
C ALA A 254 32.37 -2.87 3.97
N GLY A 255 32.50 -1.65 3.47
CA GLY A 255 33.10 -1.38 2.16
C GLY A 255 32.02 -1.05 1.13
N ASP A 256 32.46 -0.55 -0.02
CA ASP A 256 31.53 -0.14 -1.08
C ASP A 256 31.16 -1.38 -1.92
N ASP A 257 30.00 -1.96 -1.65
CA ASP A 257 29.60 -3.27 -2.16
C ASP A 257 28.71 -3.19 -3.41
N HIS A 258 28.72 -4.24 -4.23
CA HIS A 258 27.81 -4.37 -5.37
C HIS A 258 26.91 -5.60 -5.21
N LEU A 259 25.63 -5.37 -4.95
CA LEU A 259 24.63 -6.41 -4.70
C LEU A 259 23.65 -6.48 -5.85
N THR A 260 23.44 -7.68 -6.40
CA THR A 260 22.43 -7.93 -7.44
C THR A 260 21.52 -9.06 -7.00
N ALA A 261 20.22 -8.84 -7.03
CA ALA A 261 19.23 -9.82 -6.58
C ALA A 261 18.12 -10.04 -7.61
N ARG A 262 17.45 -11.19 -7.49
CA ARG A 262 16.41 -11.70 -8.40
C ARG A 262 15.45 -12.52 -7.57
N GLY A 263 14.16 -12.23 -7.73
CA GLY A 263 13.17 -12.84 -6.85
C GLY A 263 12.79 -11.87 -5.73
N PRO A 264 12.03 -12.35 -4.74
CA PRO A 264 11.65 -11.58 -3.57
C PRO A 264 12.74 -11.69 -2.51
N ASP A 265 13.53 -10.64 -2.35
CA ASP A 265 14.77 -10.69 -1.57
C ASP A 265 14.75 -9.76 -0.34
N LEU A 266 15.60 -10.07 0.65
CA LEU A 266 15.94 -9.19 1.75
C LEU A 266 17.40 -8.75 1.62
N ILE A 267 17.64 -7.45 1.47
CA ILE A 267 18.96 -6.92 1.12
C ILE A 267 19.41 -5.85 2.11
N PHE A 268 20.65 -5.97 2.57
CA PHE A 268 21.33 -4.98 3.39
C PHE A 268 22.66 -4.58 2.72
N GLY A 269 22.83 -3.32 2.32
CA GLY A 269 24.14 -2.78 1.95
C GLY A 269 25.08 -2.76 3.16
N ASN A 270 24.60 -2.14 4.25
CA ASN A 270 25.27 -1.92 5.53
C ASN A 270 26.19 -0.69 5.54
N GLN A 271 27.51 -0.83 5.58
CA GLN A 271 28.43 0.31 5.69
C GLN A 271 29.22 0.50 4.40
N GLY A 272 29.07 1.62 3.72
CA GLY A 272 29.78 1.88 2.47
C GLY A 272 28.92 2.70 1.53
N ALA A 273 29.45 3.06 0.38
CA ALA A 273 28.64 3.55 -0.73
C ALA A 273 28.27 2.36 -1.62
N ASP A 274 27.14 1.73 -1.34
CA ASP A 274 26.73 0.47 -1.94
C ASP A 274 25.93 0.66 -3.23
N VAL A 275 26.05 -0.29 -4.15
CA VAL A 275 25.24 -0.35 -5.37
C VAL A 275 24.36 -1.59 -5.32
N ILE A 276 23.05 -1.38 -5.22
CA ILE A 276 22.05 -2.44 -5.09
C ILE A 276 21.16 -2.45 -6.34
N SER A 277 21.01 -3.61 -6.96
CA SER A 277 20.20 -3.78 -8.18
C SER A 277 19.23 -4.96 -8.06
N LEU A 278 17.93 -4.67 -8.02
CA LEU A 278 16.84 -5.65 -8.02
C LEU A 278 16.36 -5.89 -9.44
N THR A 279 16.69 -7.03 -10.06
CA THR A 279 16.48 -7.21 -11.51
C THR A 279 15.17 -7.89 -11.91
N SER A 280 14.27 -8.16 -10.94
CA SER A 280 12.92 -8.61 -11.21
C SER A 280 11.95 -7.43 -11.35
N SER A 281 10.88 -7.61 -12.11
CA SER A 281 9.84 -6.59 -12.32
C SER A 281 8.50 -6.93 -11.66
N THR A 282 8.39 -8.11 -11.05
CA THR A 282 7.14 -8.65 -10.48
C THR A 282 7.27 -9.05 -9.03
N ASP A 283 8.49 -9.20 -8.53
CA ASP A 283 8.71 -9.69 -7.17
C ASP A 283 8.86 -8.52 -6.22
N THR A 284 8.46 -8.72 -4.97
CA THR A 284 8.53 -7.73 -3.90
C THR A 284 9.72 -8.02 -2.99
N SER A 285 10.63 -7.07 -2.91
CA SER A 285 11.85 -7.11 -2.11
C SER A 285 11.88 -6.00 -1.05
N GLN A 286 12.66 -6.23 0.00
CA GLN A 286 12.98 -5.21 0.99
C GLN A 286 14.47 -4.89 0.92
N VAL A 287 14.80 -3.61 0.78
CA VAL A 287 16.18 -3.14 0.63
C VAL A 287 16.49 -2.07 1.66
N PHE A 288 17.63 -2.23 2.33
CA PHE A 288 18.23 -1.25 3.20
C PHE A 288 19.64 -0.91 2.67
N GLY A 289 19.88 0.34 2.27
CA GLY A 289 21.20 0.84 1.88
C GLY A 289 22.13 0.78 3.08
N GLY A 290 21.84 1.59 4.09
CA GLY A 290 22.50 1.52 5.39
C GLY A 290 23.17 2.84 5.76
N THR A 291 24.50 2.86 5.81
CA THR A 291 25.27 4.08 6.06
C THR A 291 26.24 4.32 4.92
N GLY A 292 26.32 5.55 4.44
CA GLY A 292 27.09 5.92 3.25
C GLY A 292 26.13 6.27 2.12
N ASN A 293 26.67 6.67 0.97
CA ASN A 293 25.86 7.20 -0.12
C ASN A 293 25.54 6.05 -1.08
N ASP A 294 24.36 5.47 -0.92
CA ASP A 294 23.95 4.24 -1.58
C ASP A 294 23.19 4.52 -2.88
N SER A 295 23.28 3.58 -3.82
CA SER A 295 22.55 3.62 -5.09
C SER A 295 21.67 2.39 -5.23
N ILE A 296 20.36 2.57 -5.12
CA ILE A 296 19.36 1.50 -5.21
C ILE A 296 18.63 1.60 -6.55
N ASN A 297 18.68 0.54 -7.36
CA ASN A 297 17.94 0.44 -8.62
C ASN A 297 16.94 -0.73 -8.57
N SER A 298 15.65 -0.41 -8.69
CA SER A 298 14.56 -1.40 -8.78
C SER A 298 13.89 -1.37 -10.16
N TRP A 299 13.51 -2.55 -10.66
CA TRP A 299 12.90 -2.76 -11.98
C TRP A 299 11.37 -3.07 -11.95
N GLY A 300 10.69 -2.81 -10.83
CA GLY A 300 9.24 -2.99 -10.66
C GLY A 300 8.92 -3.66 -9.33
N GLY A 301 7.84 -4.44 -9.27
CA GLY A 301 7.41 -5.08 -8.03
C GLY A 301 6.75 -4.11 -7.05
N GLY A 302 6.35 -4.59 -5.88
CA GLY A 302 5.89 -3.78 -4.74
C GLY A 302 7.00 -3.56 -3.73
N ASP A 303 8.17 -3.07 -4.18
CA ASP A 303 9.36 -3.03 -3.35
C ASP A 303 9.28 -1.98 -2.23
N LEU A 304 9.98 -2.29 -1.13
CA LEU A 304 10.19 -1.39 -0.01
C LEU A 304 11.68 -1.04 0.09
N LEU A 305 12.02 0.21 -0.26
CA LEU A 305 13.38 0.69 -0.46
C LEU A 305 13.73 1.75 0.59
N PHE A 306 14.81 1.54 1.33
CA PHE A 306 15.36 2.51 2.28
C PHE A 306 16.81 2.83 1.89
N GLY A 307 17.13 4.11 1.65
CA GLY A 307 18.52 4.58 1.54
C GLY A 307 19.22 4.55 2.91
N ASN A 308 18.50 5.01 3.93
CA ASN A 308 18.92 5.14 5.32
C ASN A 308 19.77 6.37 5.63
N ALA A 309 21.09 6.28 5.73
CA ALA A 309 21.90 7.40 6.19
C ALA A 309 23.05 7.69 5.21
N GLY A 310 23.02 8.85 4.59
CA GLY A 310 23.95 9.28 3.54
C GLY A 310 23.16 10.05 2.50
N ASP A 311 23.86 10.53 1.47
CA ASP A 311 23.17 11.16 0.33
C ASP A 311 22.88 10.04 -0.70
N ASP A 312 21.68 9.48 -0.66
CA ASP A 312 21.31 8.26 -1.37
C ASP A 312 20.66 8.55 -2.73
N TYR A 313 20.75 7.60 -3.65
CA TYR A 313 20.10 7.62 -4.96
C TYR A 313 19.19 6.41 -5.12
N ILE A 314 17.88 6.62 -5.07
CA ILE A 314 16.87 5.57 -5.27
C ILE A 314 16.19 5.78 -6.62
N PHE A 315 16.27 4.74 -7.46
CA PHE A 315 15.73 4.77 -8.79
C PHE A 315 14.85 3.58 -9.08
N VAL A 316 13.55 3.84 -9.26
CA VAL A 316 12.54 2.80 -9.47
C VAL A 316 12.02 2.89 -10.89
N GLN A 317 12.19 1.84 -11.67
CA GLN A 317 11.87 1.78 -13.09
C GLN A 317 10.93 0.61 -13.38
N LEU A 318 10.02 0.72 -14.34
CA LEU A 318 9.24 -0.43 -14.82
C LEU A 318 9.58 -0.77 -16.26
N ASN A 319 10.11 -1.99 -16.48
CA ASN A 319 10.27 -2.58 -17.81
C ASN A 319 9.32 -3.77 -17.98
N GLY A 320 8.05 -3.51 -18.34
CA GLY A 320 7.11 -4.59 -18.61
C GLY A 320 5.66 -4.25 -18.30
N THR A 321 4.86 -5.29 -18.09
CA THR A 321 3.51 -5.18 -17.54
C THR A 321 3.60 -4.63 -16.11
N PRO A 322 2.87 -3.56 -15.78
CA PRO A 322 2.86 -3.04 -14.42
C PRO A 322 2.41 -4.10 -13.42
N SER A 323 3.09 -4.23 -12.28
CA SER A 323 2.47 -4.76 -11.07
C SER A 323 1.38 -3.79 -10.61
N SER A 324 0.35 -4.30 -9.94
CA SER A 324 -0.63 -3.46 -9.23
C SER A 324 -0.11 -3.02 -7.85
N GLU A 325 1.14 -3.34 -7.53
CA GLU A 325 1.75 -3.08 -6.23
C GLU A 325 2.50 -1.75 -6.29
N GLU A 326 2.24 -0.89 -5.30
CA GLU A 326 2.94 0.39 -5.15
C GLU A 326 4.34 0.15 -4.59
N ASN A 327 5.31 0.94 -5.07
CA ASN A 327 6.65 0.96 -4.51
C ASN A 327 6.74 2.05 -3.44
N PHE A 328 7.46 1.75 -2.36
CA PHE A 328 7.75 2.69 -1.29
C PHE A 328 9.24 2.99 -1.25
N ALA A 329 9.60 4.26 -1.38
CA ALA A 329 10.98 4.73 -1.33
C ALA A 329 11.17 5.73 -0.19
N PHE A 330 12.18 5.49 0.64
CA PHE A 330 12.57 6.34 1.76
C PHE A 330 14.04 6.71 1.63
N GLY A 331 14.37 8.00 1.52
CA GLY A 331 15.74 8.50 1.52
C GLY A 331 16.37 8.29 2.90
N GLY A 332 15.96 9.09 3.88
CA GLY A 332 16.33 8.93 5.28
C GLY A 332 17.05 10.14 5.84
N LEU A 333 18.32 10.01 6.19
CA LEU A 333 19.17 11.09 6.68
C LEU A 333 20.21 11.45 5.63
N GLY A 334 20.27 12.71 5.20
CA GLY A 334 21.17 13.16 4.15
C GLY A 334 20.38 13.76 3.00
N ASN A 335 21.08 14.23 1.97
CA ASN A 335 20.45 14.89 0.84
C ASN A 335 20.17 13.86 -0.26
N ASP A 336 18.98 13.30 -0.25
CA ASP A 336 18.63 12.13 -1.05
C ASP A 336 18.07 12.52 -2.42
N THR A 337 18.17 11.60 -3.38
CA THR A 337 17.53 11.70 -4.69
C THR A 337 16.67 10.49 -4.95
N ILE A 338 15.36 10.70 -5.08
CA ILE A 338 14.39 9.65 -5.40
C ILE A 338 13.77 9.96 -6.76
N ARG A 339 13.83 8.99 -7.69
CA ARG A 339 13.25 9.13 -9.02
C ARG A 339 12.47 7.89 -9.43
N ALA A 340 11.28 8.08 -10.00
CA ALA A 340 10.47 7.00 -10.55
C ALA A 340 10.20 7.09 -12.05
N TYR A 341 10.09 5.93 -12.69
CA TYR A 341 9.50 5.74 -14.02
C TYR A 341 8.45 4.61 -13.96
N LEU A 342 7.48 4.76 -13.06
CA LEU A 342 6.50 3.74 -12.69
C LEU A 342 5.06 4.15 -13.02
N LEU A 343 4.08 3.38 -12.53
CA LEU A 343 2.69 3.79 -12.45
C LEU A 343 2.51 4.79 -11.30
N ASP A 344 2.58 4.34 -10.04
CA ASP A 344 2.42 5.19 -8.85
C ASP A 344 3.61 4.99 -7.90
N LEU A 345 4.03 6.05 -7.21
CA LEU A 345 5.13 6.08 -6.25
C LEU A 345 4.70 6.69 -4.91
N SER A 346 5.04 6.02 -3.81
CA SER A 346 5.07 6.64 -2.49
C SER A 346 6.53 6.93 -2.09
N ALA A 347 6.92 8.21 -2.09
CA ALA A 347 8.29 8.63 -1.80
C ALA A 347 8.39 9.61 -0.63
N PHE A 348 9.41 9.40 0.20
CA PHE A 348 9.70 10.19 1.40
C PHE A 348 11.18 10.55 1.41
N GLY A 349 11.53 11.83 1.32
CA GLY A 349 12.91 12.32 1.37
C GLY A 349 13.53 12.06 2.74
N GLY A 350 12.95 12.67 3.78
CA GLY A 350 13.38 12.46 5.15
C GLY A 350 13.97 13.72 5.76
N ALA A 351 15.25 13.70 6.14
CA ALA A 351 15.93 14.86 6.69
C ALA A 351 17.18 15.17 5.87
N GLY A 352 17.27 16.39 5.37
CA GLY A 352 18.27 16.85 4.41
C GLY A 352 17.58 17.64 3.31
N ASP A 353 18.37 18.21 2.40
CA ASP A 353 17.82 18.90 1.22
C ASP A 353 17.61 17.85 0.10
N ASP A 354 16.39 17.34 -0.03
CA ASP A 354 16.07 16.18 -0.88
C ASP A 354 15.61 16.57 -2.29
N SER A 355 15.79 15.67 -3.25
CA SER A 355 15.26 15.80 -4.62
C SER A 355 14.35 14.63 -4.97
N ILE A 356 13.05 14.90 -5.12
CA ILE A 356 12.05 13.87 -5.42
C ILE A 356 11.41 14.17 -6.77
N ILE A 357 11.44 13.19 -7.68
CA ILE A 357 10.84 13.26 -9.01
C ILE A 357 9.88 12.09 -9.18
N GLY A 358 8.60 12.42 -9.31
CA GLY A 358 7.50 11.49 -9.56
C GLY A 358 7.58 10.77 -10.91
N SER A 359 6.53 10.02 -11.21
CA SER A 359 6.45 9.08 -12.31
C SER A 359 5.97 9.74 -13.60
N THR A 360 6.62 9.42 -14.72
CA THR A 360 6.29 9.98 -16.06
C THR A 360 5.71 8.96 -17.06
N ARG A 361 5.44 7.72 -16.64
CA ARG A 361 5.01 6.65 -17.56
C ARG A 361 3.55 6.83 -17.99
N ASN A 362 3.18 6.21 -19.12
CA ASN A 362 1.82 6.19 -19.69
C ASN A 362 1.20 7.56 -20.03
N GLY A 363 2.03 8.57 -20.29
CA GLY A 363 1.54 9.92 -20.62
C GLY A 363 1.20 10.76 -19.40
N GLY A 364 1.75 10.43 -18.23
CA GLY A 364 1.66 11.24 -17.01
C GLY A 364 0.28 11.11 -16.35
N THR A 365 -0.10 9.89 -15.97
CA THR A 365 -1.35 9.65 -15.23
C THR A 365 -1.10 8.99 -13.87
N ALA A 366 0.15 9.02 -13.39
CA ALA A 366 0.55 8.51 -12.09
C ALA A 366 -0.12 9.32 -10.98
N ALA A 367 -0.57 8.69 -9.91
CA ALA A 367 -1.00 9.43 -8.72
C ALA A 367 0.03 9.21 -7.62
N ASP A 368 1.06 10.06 -7.61
CA ASP A 368 2.16 9.93 -6.66
C ASP A 368 1.84 10.56 -5.31
N TYR A 369 2.44 9.99 -4.25
CA TYR A 369 2.42 10.53 -2.90
C TYR A 369 3.85 10.89 -2.48
N LEU A 370 4.16 12.19 -2.53
CA LEU A 370 5.52 12.71 -2.38
C LEU A 370 5.64 13.57 -1.13
N ILE A 371 6.60 13.24 -0.27
CA ILE A 371 6.93 14.03 0.93
C ILE A 371 8.42 14.36 0.92
N GLY A 372 8.76 15.66 0.97
CA GLY A 372 10.13 16.14 1.16
C GLY A 372 10.62 15.79 2.56
N GLY A 373 10.17 16.53 3.57
CA GLY A 373 10.45 16.21 4.97
C GLY A 373 11.02 17.39 5.72
N ALA A 374 12.29 17.33 6.09
CA ALA A 374 12.97 18.40 6.80
C ALA A 374 14.24 18.83 6.05
N GLY A 375 14.25 20.04 5.53
CA GLY A 375 15.32 20.60 4.71
C GLY A 375 14.70 21.37 3.54
N ASN A 376 15.52 21.89 2.65
CA ASN A 376 15.04 22.67 1.52
C ASN A 376 14.86 21.74 0.33
N ASP A 377 13.67 21.17 0.20
CA ASP A 377 13.42 20.08 -0.73
C ASP A 377 13.05 20.58 -2.12
N THR A 378 13.41 19.83 -3.16
CA THR A 378 12.96 20.05 -4.53
C THR A 378 12.10 18.87 -4.97
N ILE A 379 10.80 19.10 -5.15
CA ILE A 379 9.82 18.05 -5.45
C ILE A 379 9.11 18.34 -6.76
N SER A 380 9.06 17.35 -7.66
CA SER A 380 8.27 17.38 -8.89
C SER A 380 7.31 16.20 -8.92
N GLY A 381 5.99 16.44 -9.01
CA GLY A 381 4.98 15.39 -9.26
C GLY A 381 5.08 14.78 -10.65
N ASP A 382 5.64 15.53 -11.59
CA ASP A 382 5.75 15.18 -13.01
C ASP A 382 4.40 14.96 -13.71
N GLY A 383 3.73 13.83 -13.59
CA GLY A 383 2.57 13.56 -14.42
C GLY A 383 1.51 12.71 -13.76
N GLY A 384 0.39 13.34 -13.48
CA GLY A 384 -0.87 12.76 -13.10
C GLY A 384 -1.45 13.57 -11.95
N SER A 385 -2.11 12.92 -10.99
CA SER A 385 -2.79 13.66 -9.91
C SER A 385 -2.10 13.41 -8.60
N ASP A 386 -1.17 14.30 -8.27
CA ASP A 386 -0.20 14.05 -7.22
C ASP A 386 -0.60 14.70 -5.90
N ARG A 387 -0.12 14.12 -4.80
CA ARG A 387 -0.16 14.73 -3.47
C ARG A 387 1.25 15.02 -3.02
N ILE A 388 1.58 16.31 -2.90
CA ILE A 388 2.92 16.77 -2.61
C ILE A 388 2.95 17.56 -1.30
N TYR A 389 3.88 17.20 -0.42
CA TYR A 389 4.12 17.85 0.87
C TYR A 389 5.60 18.22 0.99
N GLY A 390 5.93 19.51 0.93
CA GLY A 390 7.30 19.99 1.19
C GLY A 390 7.72 19.79 2.65
N ASN A 391 6.81 20.11 3.57
CA ASN A 391 7.03 20.11 5.02
C ASN A 391 8.03 21.19 5.49
N GLN A 392 9.02 20.84 6.32
CA GLN A 392 9.85 21.84 7.02
C GLN A 392 11.04 22.27 6.17
N GLY A 393 11.21 23.57 5.96
CA GLY A 393 12.33 24.15 5.23
C GLY A 393 11.82 24.99 4.07
N ASP A 394 12.72 25.64 3.33
CA ASP A 394 12.37 26.50 2.20
C ASP A 394 12.26 25.63 0.92
N ASP A 395 11.06 25.17 0.60
CA ASP A 395 10.84 24.15 -0.44
C ASP A 395 10.58 24.72 -1.84
N LEU A 396 10.94 23.94 -2.87
CA LEU A 396 10.59 24.18 -4.27
C LEU A 396 9.73 23.04 -4.81
N ILE A 397 8.45 23.32 -5.04
CA ILE A 397 7.45 22.32 -5.45
C ILE A 397 6.94 22.61 -6.87
N PHE A 398 6.92 21.58 -7.70
CA PHE A 398 6.28 21.55 -9.01
C PHE A 398 5.18 20.47 -9.01
N GLY A 399 3.91 20.87 -8.98
CA GLY A 399 2.76 19.95 -9.08
C GLY A 399 2.80 19.21 -10.42
N SER A 400 2.82 19.98 -11.50
CA SER A 400 2.79 19.53 -12.89
C SER A 400 1.36 19.34 -13.43
N SER A 401 0.92 18.15 -13.86
CA SER A 401 -0.32 18.04 -14.64
C SER A 401 -1.00 16.70 -14.45
N PRO A 402 -2.35 16.58 -14.41
CA PRO A 402 -3.34 17.62 -14.69
C PRO A 402 -4.18 18.10 -13.49
N LEU A 403 -3.95 17.61 -12.26
CA LEU A 403 -4.69 18.03 -11.08
C LEU A 403 -3.88 17.70 -9.82
N ASP A 404 -3.23 18.70 -9.23
CA ASP A 404 -2.31 18.46 -8.12
C ASP A 404 -2.79 19.06 -6.81
N PHE A 405 -2.44 18.38 -5.73
CA PHE A 405 -2.56 18.89 -4.37
C PHE A 405 -1.17 19.13 -3.80
N ALA A 406 -0.81 20.39 -3.58
CA ALA A 406 0.49 20.76 -3.03
C ALA A 406 0.33 21.50 -1.71
N THR A 407 1.13 21.12 -0.71
CA THR A 407 1.22 21.85 0.55
C THR A 407 2.66 22.11 0.94
N SER A 408 2.89 23.30 1.47
CA SER A 408 4.16 23.67 2.08
C SER A 408 3.93 24.15 3.53
N SER A 409 5.00 24.44 4.27
CA SER A 409 4.83 24.85 5.66
C SER A 409 4.56 26.34 5.80
N SER A 410 3.82 26.72 6.84
CA SER A 410 3.35 28.09 7.01
C SER A 410 4.40 29.10 7.51
N ASN A 411 5.67 28.71 7.70
CA ASN A 411 6.71 29.55 8.35
C ASN A 411 8.06 29.61 7.61
N HIS A 412 8.17 29.04 6.41
CA HIS A 412 9.40 28.95 5.62
C HIS A 412 9.16 29.47 4.20
N ASN A 413 10.22 29.86 3.48
CA ASN A 413 10.15 30.57 2.19
C ASN A 413 9.90 29.62 1.01
N ASP A 414 8.69 29.11 0.90
CA ASP A 414 8.35 28.07 -0.08
C ASP A 414 7.94 28.67 -1.43
N THR A 415 8.38 28.04 -2.52
CA THR A 415 7.93 28.34 -3.88
C THR A 415 7.15 27.16 -4.44
N VAL A 416 5.89 27.40 -4.85
CA VAL A 416 5.01 26.38 -5.39
C VAL A 416 4.54 26.75 -6.80
N TYR A 417 4.69 25.82 -7.73
CA TYR A 417 4.12 25.89 -9.08
C TYR A 417 3.04 24.81 -9.21
N GLY A 418 1.78 25.19 -9.43
CA GLY A 418 0.67 24.28 -9.72
C GLY A 418 0.93 23.51 -11.01
N GLY A 419 0.86 24.20 -12.14
CA GLY A 419 1.33 23.65 -13.42
C GLY A 419 0.25 23.71 -14.50
N GLN A 420 -0.20 22.55 -15.00
CA GLN A 420 -1.36 22.50 -15.87
C GLN A 420 -2.52 21.83 -15.15
N GLY A 421 -3.72 22.36 -15.39
CA GLY A 421 -4.95 21.83 -14.83
C GLY A 421 -5.35 22.56 -13.56
N SER A 422 -6.39 22.05 -12.90
CA SER A 422 -6.99 22.74 -11.76
C SER A 422 -6.36 22.27 -10.46
N ASP A 423 -5.46 23.08 -9.91
CA ASP A 423 -4.66 22.71 -8.76
C ASP A 423 -5.26 23.22 -7.46
N THR A 424 -5.00 22.49 -6.36
CA THR A 424 -5.30 22.98 -5.01
C THR A 424 -3.99 23.15 -4.24
N ILE A 425 -3.65 24.39 -3.94
CA ILE A 425 -2.37 24.75 -3.32
C ILE A 425 -2.64 25.31 -1.92
N TYR A 426 -1.99 24.73 -0.92
CA TYR A 426 -1.98 25.27 0.44
C TYR A 426 -0.62 25.82 0.80
N TYR A 427 -0.62 27.10 1.16
CA TYR A 427 0.57 27.81 1.62
C TYR A 427 1.63 27.96 0.53
N GLY A 428 2.72 28.63 0.86
CA GLY A 428 3.71 29.15 -0.08
C GLY A 428 3.96 30.64 0.09
N ASP A 429 5.21 31.05 -0.02
CA ASP A 429 5.60 32.47 -0.09
C ASP A 429 5.44 32.97 -1.50
N VAL A 430 5.83 32.16 -2.47
CA VAL A 430 5.64 32.47 -3.87
C VAL A 430 4.83 31.34 -4.50
N VAL A 431 3.63 31.63 -4.96
CA VAL A 431 2.75 30.62 -5.54
C VAL A 431 2.37 31.02 -6.96
N TYR A 432 2.53 30.09 -7.89
CA TYR A 432 2.08 30.21 -9.27
C TYR A 432 1.07 29.10 -9.56
N GLY A 433 -0.20 29.43 -9.78
CA GLY A 433 -1.21 28.46 -10.24
C GLY A 433 -0.88 27.93 -11.64
N ASN A 434 -0.50 28.86 -12.53
CA ASN A 434 -0.11 28.64 -13.93
C ASN A 434 -1.28 28.46 -14.89
N LEU A 435 -1.60 27.25 -15.38
CA LEU A 435 -2.68 27.04 -16.33
C LEU A 435 -3.79 26.21 -15.68
N GLY A 436 -5.03 26.67 -15.76
CA GLY A 436 -6.19 25.96 -15.24
C GLY A 436 -6.94 26.83 -14.23
N ASN A 437 -7.98 26.27 -13.62
CA ASN A 437 -8.76 27.01 -12.63
C ASN A 437 -8.29 26.56 -11.26
N ASP A 438 -7.49 27.37 -10.58
CA ASP A 438 -6.77 26.96 -9.38
C ASP A 438 -7.48 27.40 -8.10
N VAL A 439 -7.29 26.66 -7.02
CA VAL A 439 -7.72 27.03 -5.67
C VAL A 439 -6.50 27.20 -4.79
N ILE A 440 -6.22 28.44 -4.40
CA ILE A 440 -5.01 28.79 -3.66
C ILE A 440 -5.38 29.27 -2.26
N HIS A 441 -4.96 28.51 -1.25
CA HIS A 441 -5.07 28.87 0.16
C HIS A 441 -3.83 29.63 0.62
N ILE A 442 -4.00 30.93 0.79
CA ILE A 442 -2.92 31.89 0.93
C ILE A 442 -2.53 32.07 2.40
N ARG A 443 -1.23 32.24 2.65
CA ARG A 443 -0.67 32.61 3.96
C ARG A 443 -0.25 34.09 4.02
N GLN A 444 0.30 34.47 5.17
CA GLN A 444 0.83 35.83 5.39
C GLN A 444 2.06 36.07 4.52
N GLY A 445 2.19 37.27 3.97
CA GLY A 445 3.40 37.68 3.24
C GLY A 445 3.59 37.04 1.86
N SER A 446 2.59 36.30 1.36
CA SER A 446 2.69 35.61 0.08
C SER A 446 2.57 36.55 -1.12
N ASP A 447 3.35 36.26 -2.16
CA ASP A 447 3.19 36.72 -3.53
C ASP A 447 2.54 35.60 -4.36
N VAL A 448 1.31 35.84 -4.81
CA VAL A 448 0.47 34.80 -5.45
C VAL A 448 0.06 35.22 -6.84
N TYR A 449 0.27 34.33 -7.80
CA TYR A 449 -0.05 34.49 -9.20
C TYR A 449 -1.02 33.36 -9.61
N GLY A 450 -2.27 33.68 -9.94
CA GLY A 450 -3.26 32.70 -10.42
C GLY A 450 -2.82 32.12 -11.76
N GLY A 451 -2.90 32.92 -12.83
CA GLY A 451 -2.31 32.58 -14.11
C GLY A 451 -3.32 32.63 -15.24
N GLN A 452 -3.57 31.51 -15.92
CA GLN A 452 -4.61 31.41 -16.93
C GLN A 452 -5.73 30.51 -16.44
N GLY A 453 -6.95 31.02 -16.42
CA GLY A 453 -8.12 30.31 -15.97
C GLY A 453 -8.83 31.11 -14.90
N SER A 454 -9.94 30.58 -14.40
CA SER A 454 -10.72 31.23 -13.36
C SER A 454 -10.24 30.77 -12.00
N ASP A 455 -9.39 31.57 -11.37
CA ASP A 455 -8.71 31.18 -10.14
C ASP A 455 -9.47 31.63 -8.90
N THR A 456 -9.31 30.89 -7.81
CA THR A 456 -9.96 31.16 -6.53
C THR A 456 -8.92 31.31 -5.44
N PHE A 457 -8.87 32.48 -4.82
CA PHE A 457 -7.93 32.84 -3.76
C PHE A 457 -8.64 32.81 -2.41
N HIS A 458 -8.29 31.85 -1.56
CA HIS A 458 -8.83 31.67 -0.20
C HIS A 458 -7.82 32.15 0.84
N PHE A 459 -8.24 33.00 1.79
CA PHE A 459 -7.37 33.40 2.89
C PHE A 459 -7.65 32.58 4.15
N THR A 460 -6.61 32.08 4.82
CA THR A 460 -6.76 31.31 6.07
C THR A 460 -6.07 32.00 7.25
N ASN A 461 -6.79 32.17 8.37
CA ASN A 461 -6.33 32.69 9.69
C ASN A 461 -4.93 33.32 9.75
N VAL A 462 -4.87 34.60 9.45
CA VAL A 462 -3.64 35.39 9.41
C VAL A 462 -3.62 36.47 10.51
N SER A 463 -2.53 36.51 11.29
CA SER A 463 -2.45 37.22 12.58
C SER A 463 -1.38 38.33 12.63
N ARG A 464 -0.70 38.66 11.51
CA ARG A 464 0.32 39.73 11.44
C ARG A 464 0.10 40.69 10.28
N THR A 465 0.82 41.81 10.31
CA THR A 465 0.68 43.02 9.46
C THR A 465 1.35 42.96 8.09
N ASP A 466 1.83 41.80 7.64
CA ASP A 466 2.57 41.70 6.37
C ASP A 466 1.62 41.78 5.16
N THR A 467 2.12 42.35 4.06
CA THR A 467 1.35 42.55 2.84
C THR A 467 1.31 41.25 2.03
N VAL A 468 0.13 40.89 1.53
CA VAL A 468 -0.08 39.82 0.56
C VAL A 468 -0.30 40.46 -0.82
N ASN A 469 0.52 40.08 -1.81
CA ASN A 469 0.37 40.57 -3.18
C ASN A 469 -0.28 39.50 -4.05
N LEU A 470 -1.34 39.90 -4.76
CA LEU A 470 -2.13 39.00 -5.59
C LEU A 470 -2.17 39.49 -7.02
N TYR A 471 -2.01 38.55 -7.93
CA TYR A 471 -2.10 38.72 -9.38
C TYR A 471 -3.05 37.66 -9.92
N GLY A 472 -4.28 38.04 -10.27
CA GLY A 472 -5.25 37.12 -10.88
C GLY A 472 -4.81 36.66 -12.26
N ASN A 473 -4.21 37.59 -13.01
CA ASN A 473 -3.79 37.46 -14.40
C ASN A 473 -4.98 37.31 -15.37
N LYS A 474 -5.17 36.14 -16.01
CA LYS A 474 -6.17 35.98 -17.06
C LYS A 474 -7.27 35.04 -16.60
N GLY A 475 -8.49 35.57 -16.52
CA GLY A 475 -9.69 34.77 -16.36
C GLY A 475 -10.72 35.55 -15.57
N SER A 476 -11.71 34.84 -15.05
CA SER A 476 -12.65 35.41 -14.07
C SER A 476 -12.21 34.91 -12.71
N ASP A 477 -11.53 35.78 -11.96
CA ASP A 477 -10.89 35.41 -10.71
C ASP A 477 -11.76 35.74 -9.49
N LEU A 478 -11.69 34.91 -8.47
CA LEU A 478 -12.50 35.01 -7.26
C LEU A 478 -11.62 35.18 -6.03
N PHE A 479 -11.69 36.35 -5.41
CA PHE A 479 -10.96 36.67 -4.18
C PHE A 479 -11.90 36.50 -2.97
N GLN A 480 -11.72 35.42 -2.20
CA GLN A 480 -12.58 35.06 -1.07
C GLN A 480 -11.93 35.37 0.28
N PHE A 481 -12.52 36.28 1.06
CA PHE A 481 -12.04 36.69 2.38
C PHE A 481 -13.17 36.76 3.41
N SER A 482 -12.84 36.65 4.70
CA SER A 482 -13.82 36.67 5.81
C SER A 482 -13.48 37.71 6.89
N ASP A 483 -14.46 37.96 7.77
CA ASP A 483 -14.30 38.84 8.93
C ASP A 483 -13.25 38.33 9.92
N GLY A 484 -12.25 39.16 10.25
CA GLY A 484 -11.33 38.92 11.38
C GLY A 484 -9.85 38.83 11.04
N HIS A 485 -9.44 39.13 9.81
CA HIS A 485 -8.05 39.07 9.41
C HIS A 485 -7.39 40.46 9.34
N ALA A 486 -6.31 40.67 10.09
CA ALA A 486 -5.58 41.95 10.17
C ALA A 486 -4.63 42.12 8.98
N LEU A 487 -5.19 42.31 7.78
CA LEU A 487 -4.44 42.13 6.53
C LEU A 487 -4.21 43.40 5.75
N GLN A 488 -3.06 43.48 5.09
CA GLN A 488 -2.84 44.39 3.97
C GLN A 488 -2.81 43.55 2.69
N PHE A 489 -3.86 43.68 1.88
CA PHE A 489 -3.91 43.04 0.56
C PHE A 489 -3.64 44.05 -0.52
N VAL A 490 -2.90 43.61 -1.54
CA VAL A 490 -2.72 44.38 -2.76
C VAL A 490 -3.04 43.47 -3.94
N ILE A 491 -4.10 43.81 -4.66
CA ILE A 491 -4.43 43.16 -5.93
C ILE A 491 -3.92 44.06 -7.05
N HIS A 492 -3.01 43.52 -7.86
CA HIS A 492 -2.25 44.30 -8.82
C HIS A 492 -2.94 44.48 -10.17
N ASP A 493 -3.91 43.63 -10.50
CA ASP A 493 -4.45 43.49 -11.86
C ASP A 493 -5.95 43.20 -11.92
N PHE A 494 -6.73 43.57 -10.90
CA PHE A 494 -8.18 43.36 -10.86
C PHE A 494 -8.88 43.86 -12.15
N ASP A 495 -9.55 42.95 -12.85
CA ASP A 495 -10.22 43.19 -14.13
C ASP A 495 -11.72 42.84 -14.09
N SER A 496 -12.53 43.83 -13.73
CA SER A 496 -13.99 43.70 -13.80
C SER A 496 -14.56 43.39 -15.21
N THR A 497 -13.78 43.57 -16.29
CA THR A 497 -14.20 43.21 -17.65
C THR A 497 -13.98 41.74 -17.97
N ALA A 498 -13.05 41.10 -17.26
CA ALA A 498 -12.82 39.66 -17.27
C ALA A 498 -13.72 38.91 -16.26
N ASP A 499 -14.54 39.65 -15.50
CA ASP A 499 -15.45 39.16 -14.48
C ASP A 499 -14.76 38.75 -13.17
N ASP A 500 -13.72 39.48 -12.77
CA ASP A 500 -13.14 39.34 -11.44
C ASP A 500 -14.14 39.75 -10.35
N ARG A 501 -14.21 38.94 -9.29
CA ARG A 501 -15.18 39.08 -8.20
C ARG A 501 -14.53 38.93 -6.84
N PHE A 502 -15.18 39.53 -5.86
CA PHE A 502 -14.93 39.35 -4.45
C PHE A 502 -16.04 38.51 -3.84
N GLN A 503 -15.69 37.58 -2.97
CA GLN A 503 -16.62 36.93 -2.06
C GLN A 503 -16.24 37.30 -0.64
N TYR A 504 -17.20 37.88 0.07
CA TYR A 504 -16.98 38.37 1.42
C TYR A 504 -17.95 37.70 2.38
N GLU A 505 -17.39 36.91 3.30
CA GLU A 505 -18.16 36.26 4.37
C GLU A 505 -18.32 37.25 5.54
N SER A 506 -19.44 38.00 5.55
CA SER A 506 -19.73 39.07 6.52
C SER A 506 -21.22 39.44 6.55
N SER A 507 -21.66 40.16 7.58
CA SER A 507 -23.01 40.76 7.61
C SER A 507 -23.19 41.88 6.56
N SER A 508 -24.41 42.04 6.06
CA SER A 508 -24.77 43.11 5.10
C SER A 508 -24.53 44.54 5.62
N VAL A 509 -24.67 44.78 6.92
CA VAL A 509 -24.42 46.09 7.56
C VAL A 509 -22.94 46.47 7.47
N TYR A 510 -22.07 45.48 7.57
CA TYR A 510 -20.63 45.67 7.52
C TYR A 510 -20.15 45.97 6.09
N PHE A 511 -20.71 45.26 5.12
CA PHE A 511 -20.47 45.55 3.72
C PHE A 511 -20.79 47.01 3.33
N ASP A 512 -21.97 47.52 3.72
CA ASP A 512 -22.36 48.90 3.43
C ASP A 512 -21.37 49.93 4.02
N ALA A 513 -20.84 49.64 5.21
CA ALA A 513 -19.88 50.50 5.88
C ALA A 513 -18.52 50.52 5.14
N MET A 514 -18.01 49.36 4.71
CA MET A 514 -16.81 49.26 3.86
C MET A 514 -16.99 50.07 2.56
N MET A 515 -18.11 49.88 1.88
CA MET A 515 -18.40 50.56 0.61
C MET A 515 -18.50 52.08 0.76
N SER A 516 -18.99 52.57 1.90
CA SER A 516 -19.02 54.01 2.20
C SER A 516 -17.65 54.59 2.59
N GLY A 517 -16.71 53.73 3.00
CA GLY A 517 -15.41 54.08 3.54
C GLY A 517 -14.25 53.93 2.56
N ILE A 518 -14.52 53.67 1.28
CA ILE A 518 -13.49 53.54 0.25
C ILE A 518 -12.72 54.86 0.12
N SER A 519 -11.41 54.77 0.25
CA SER A 519 -10.49 55.90 0.13
C SER A 519 -9.58 55.71 -1.09
N GLN A 520 -8.70 56.69 -1.33
CA GLN A 520 -7.72 56.63 -2.40
C GLN A 520 -6.33 56.91 -1.82
N ASP A 521 -5.34 56.14 -2.25
CA ASP A 521 -3.94 56.38 -1.88
C ASP A 521 -3.30 57.50 -2.71
N ASP A 522 -2.04 57.84 -2.40
CA ASP A 522 -1.29 58.89 -3.10
C ASP A 522 -1.03 58.58 -4.59
N SER A 523 -1.14 57.30 -4.99
CA SER A 523 -0.96 56.84 -6.37
C SER A 523 -2.27 56.79 -7.15
N GLY A 524 -3.41 57.06 -6.50
CA GLY A 524 -4.72 57.03 -7.13
C GLY A 524 -5.43 55.66 -7.03
N ASN A 525 -4.90 54.71 -6.28
CA ASN A 525 -5.49 53.38 -6.12
C ASN A 525 -6.62 53.40 -5.08
N ALA A 526 -7.66 52.62 -5.31
CA ALA A 526 -8.75 52.42 -4.36
C ALA A 526 -8.24 51.64 -3.14
N VAL A 527 -8.54 52.15 -1.94
CA VAL A 527 -8.19 51.50 -0.68
C VAL A 527 -9.48 51.27 0.10
N LEU A 528 -9.89 50.00 0.16
CA LEU A 528 -11.03 49.52 0.92
C LEU A 528 -10.56 49.26 2.34
N ASN A 529 -11.22 49.93 3.28
CA ASN A 529 -10.91 49.74 4.68
C ASN A 529 -11.62 48.49 5.20
N LEU A 530 -10.86 47.45 5.54
CA LEU A 530 -11.36 46.22 6.16
C LEU A 530 -11.36 46.33 7.70
N SER A 531 -10.93 47.47 8.26
CA SER A 531 -10.89 47.73 9.71
C SER A 531 -12.16 48.33 10.29
N VAL A 532 -13.24 48.47 9.50
CA VAL A 532 -14.54 48.90 10.05
C VAL A 532 -15.11 47.86 11.04
N PHE A 533 -14.41 46.72 11.20
CA PHE A 533 -14.94 45.49 11.76
C PHE A 533 -14.39 45.08 13.13
N HIS A 534 -13.11 45.31 13.53
CA HIS A 534 -12.58 44.99 14.89
C HIS A 534 -11.26 45.74 15.23
N SER A 535 -10.74 45.60 16.46
CA SER A 535 -9.56 46.31 17.01
C SER A 535 -8.20 46.05 16.35
N VAL A 536 -8.15 45.25 15.28
CA VAL A 536 -6.94 44.86 14.57
C VAL A 536 -7.21 45.17 13.09
N GLY A 537 -6.67 46.29 12.59
CA GLY A 537 -7.05 46.83 11.29
C GLY A 537 -6.52 46.06 10.08
N GLY A 538 -7.05 46.39 8.88
CA GLY A 538 -6.64 45.86 7.59
C GLY A 538 -7.16 46.70 6.41
N THR A 539 -6.53 46.56 5.24
CA THR A 539 -6.86 47.29 4.00
C THR A 539 -6.75 46.36 2.79
N LEU A 540 -7.67 46.50 1.85
CA LEU A 540 -7.54 45.96 0.50
C LEU A 540 -7.25 47.12 -0.46
N THR A 541 -6.12 47.04 -1.15
CA THR A 541 -5.71 48.02 -2.17
C THR A 541 -5.87 47.41 -3.55
N LEU A 542 -6.57 48.12 -4.44
CA LEU A 542 -6.75 47.73 -5.84
C LEU A 542 -5.91 48.64 -6.73
N ILE A 543 -4.79 48.11 -7.23
CA ILE A 543 -3.86 48.89 -8.05
C ILE A 543 -4.52 49.24 -9.40
N GLY A 544 -4.44 50.52 -9.78
CA GLY A 544 -4.99 51.00 -11.04
C GLY A 544 -6.52 51.21 -11.07
N VAL A 545 -7.23 50.85 -9.99
CA VAL A 545 -8.68 51.08 -9.85
C VAL A 545 -8.92 52.37 -9.06
N ALA A 546 -9.74 53.27 -9.59
CA ALA A 546 -10.08 54.50 -8.88
C ALA A 546 -11.15 54.24 -7.80
N ALA A 547 -11.06 54.94 -6.66
CA ALA A 547 -12.02 54.78 -5.56
C ALA A 547 -13.49 54.97 -5.98
N ASN A 548 -13.76 55.87 -6.94
CA ASN A 548 -15.10 56.16 -7.44
C ASN A 548 -15.59 55.20 -8.54
N SER A 549 -14.75 54.28 -9.01
CA SER A 549 -15.13 53.25 -9.97
C SER A 549 -15.46 51.91 -9.32
N VAL A 550 -15.25 51.76 -8.01
CA VAL A 550 -15.58 50.52 -7.29
C VAL A 550 -17.09 50.31 -7.29
N ASP A 551 -17.55 49.20 -7.87
CA ASP A 551 -18.96 48.88 -8.03
C ASP A 551 -19.39 47.79 -7.03
N PRO A 552 -20.50 47.97 -6.29
CA PRO A 552 -21.01 46.95 -5.36
C PRO A 552 -21.28 45.60 -6.01
N SER A 553 -21.57 45.56 -7.31
CA SER A 553 -21.83 44.31 -8.02
C SER A 553 -20.62 43.38 -8.06
N TRP A 554 -19.39 43.88 -7.89
CA TRP A 554 -18.18 43.05 -7.84
C TRP A 554 -18.14 42.12 -6.63
N PHE A 555 -19.01 42.34 -5.64
CA PHE A 555 -19.00 41.62 -4.37
C PHE A 555 -20.22 40.70 -4.25
N THR A 556 -19.96 39.45 -3.89
CA THR A 556 -20.97 38.54 -3.33
C THR A 556 -20.80 38.49 -1.82
N ILE A 557 -21.91 38.61 -1.09
CA ILE A 557 -21.92 38.60 0.37
C ILE A 557 -22.55 37.30 0.83
N ASP A 558 -21.79 36.50 1.56
CA ASP A 558 -22.34 35.36 2.29
C ASP A 558 -22.68 35.83 3.70
N ASP A 559 -23.97 36.11 3.92
CA ASP A 559 -24.48 36.58 5.20
C ASP A 559 -24.40 35.47 6.24
N VAL A 560 -23.25 35.38 6.90
CA VAL A 560 -23.02 34.60 8.12
C VAL A 560 -23.76 35.30 9.26
N GLY A 561 -25.09 35.15 9.26
CA GLY A 561 -25.97 35.77 10.24
C GLY A 561 -25.45 35.60 11.67
N LEU A 562 -25.22 36.72 12.35
CA LEU A 562 -24.84 36.75 13.76
C LEU A 562 -25.90 36.14 14.67
#